data_AF-A0A0G0RGI8-F1
#
_entry.id   AF-A0A0G0RGI8-F1
#
_cell.length_a   1.000
_cell.length_b   1.000
_cell.length_c   1.000
_cell.angle_alpha   90.00
_cell.angle_beta   90.00
_cell.angle_gamma   90.00
#
_symmetry.space_group_name_H-M   'P 1'
#
loop_
_entity.id
_entity.type
_entity.pdbx_description
1 polymer ?
#
loop_
_entity_poly.entity_id
_entity_poly.type
_entity_poly.pdbx_seq_one_letter_code
_entity_poly.pdbx_strand_id
1 'polypeptide(L)'
;MFARQKTFSRNKKKEFTTEGLPKRWNSVYAQSIVKYLNCLEPLFEKAQKKSEFQFILTLLRVRGIQGPGEDPYENSVETIDTLMGLEKKIKSRARLNVFLWVYGHIIESSEPYEIIANLLNICLGNEYRLFNFPFIKTRYGYRPQYPFEKIKYLEGLALKAQMPAVLEPIKEIIDRDLRNAVFHSDYSASFGEVIINKPRRIYSKTEMLTLLNKALAYHETMKNLIGSHTKSYQKPKRIKVSLNFNPDPKARAQIIVRKNYGVIAMKAAWSKKEIKAGKVVWEIGNYLSYEPRMISNGQYLLPPDRVKFWNKILEKIPNPFYKKITPLVERYIINR
;
A
#
# COMPACT_ATOMS: atom_id res chain seq x y z
N MET A 1 10.10 2.24 16.77
CA MET A 1 8.75 2.82 16.94
C MET A 1 8.76 4.18 16.27
N PHE A 2 8.46 4.19 14.97
CA PHE A 2 8.36 5.41 14.18
C PHE A 2 7.05 6.09 14.57
N ALA A 3 7.14 7.11 15.43
CA ALA A 3 5.98 7.89 15.83
C ALA A 3 5.38 8.60 14.60
N ARG A 4 4.07 8.49 14.50
CA ARG A 4 3.18 8.94 13.43
C ARG A 4 3.39 10.40 13.03
N GLN A 5 3.37 10.64 11.70
CA GLN A 5 2.87 11.82 10.98
C GLN A 5 3.15 13.20 11.59
N LYS A 6 4.31 13.80 11.27
CA LYS A 6 4.54 15.25 11.01
C LYS A 6 6.05 15.53 10.79
N THR A 7 6.68 14.97 9.75
CA THR A 7 8.15 15.14 9.62
C THR A 7 8.69 15.44 8.24
N PHE A 8 7.87 15.58 7.20
CA PHE A 8 8.38 16.02 5.89
C PHE A 8 7.76 17.37 5.55
N SER A 9 8.56 18.43 5.66
CA SER A 9 8.22 19.77 5.21
C SER A 9 8.55 19.91 3.72
N ARG A 10 7.77 20.73 3.03
CA ARG A 10 8.09 21.15 1.67
C ARG A 10 8.85 22.49 1.72
N ASN A 11 9.87 22.65 0.90
CA ASN A 11 10.54 23.93 0.70
C ASN A 11 9.67 24.89 -0.13
N LYS A 12 10.20 26.09 -0.42
CA LYS A 12 9.53 27.11 -1.25
C LYS A 12 9.20 26.62 -2.68
N LYS A 13 9.93 25.61 -3.18
CA LYS A 13 9.71 24.98 -4.49
C LYS A 13 8.71 23.81 -4.44
N LYS A 14 8.06 23.59 -3.30
CA LYS A 14 7.14 22.46 -3.03
C LYS A 14 7.80 21.08 -3.07
N GLU A 15 9.12 21.02 -2.91
CA GLU A 15 9.88 19.77 -2.82
C GLU A 15 10.04 19.39 -1.36
N PHE A 16 9.98 18.10 -1.04
CA PHE A 16 10.29 17.61 0.30
C PHE A 16 11.76 17.82 0.64
N THR A 17 12.02 18.09 1.92
CA THR A 17 13.38 18.26 2.43
C THR A 17 13.61 17.39 3.67
N THR A 18 14.88 17.20 4.01
CA THR A 18 15.30 16.54 5.26
C THR A 18 15.36 17.52 6.44
N GLU A 19 15.08 18.81 6.24
CA GLU A 19 15.11 19.82 7.29
C GLU A 19 14.07 19.50 8.37
N GLY A 20 14.51 19.42 9.63
CA GLY A 20 13.66 19.06 10.76
C GLY A 20 13.48 17.56 11.00
N LEU A 21 14.13 16.69 10.21
CA LEU A 21 14.15 15.26 10.51
C LEU A 21 14.96 14.97 11.79
N PRO A 22 14.52 14.03 12.64
CA PRO A 22 15.26 13.68 13.84
C PRO A 22 16.66 13.16 13.50
N LYS A 23 17.71 13.76 14.08
CA LYS A 23 19.12 13.35 13.89
C LYS A 23 19.39 11.86 14.15
N ARG A 24 18.51 11.19 14.91
CA ARG A 24 18.60 9.75 15.24
C ARG A 24 18.22 8.82 14.08
N TRP A 25 17.72 9.33 12.97
CA TRP A 25 17.37 8.51 11.81
C TRP A 25 18.63 8.13 11.04
N ASN A 26 18.64 6.93 10.46
CA ASN A 26 19.69 6.57 9.51
C ASN A 26 19.64 7.53 8.32
N SER A 27 20.79 8.11 7.94
CA SER A 27 20.86 9.14 6.91
C SER A 27 20.40 8.65 5.54
N VAL A 28 20.79 7.43 5.14
CA VAL A 28 20.34 6.80 3.89
C VAL A 28 18.83 6.67 3.88
N TYR A 29 18.23 6.13 4.94
CA TYR A 29 16.78 6.01 5.05
C TYR A 29 16.05 7.35 4.93
N ALA A 30 16.51 8.36 5.68
CA ALA A 30 15.90 9.70 5.69
C ALA A 30 15.98 10.40 4.33
N GLN A 31 17.18 10.37 3.71
CA GLN A 31 17.41 10.96 2.38
C GLN A 31 16.60 10.24 1.30
N SER A 32 16.55 8.90 1.35
CA SER A 32 15.76 8.09 0.43
C SER A 32 14.27 8.40 0.54
N ILE A 33 13.70 8.57 1.73
CA ILE A 33 12.27 8.96 1.83
C ILE A 33 12.01 10.28 1.11
N VAL A 34 12.84 11.29 1.36
CA VAL A 34 12.68 12.61 0.72
C VAL A 34 12.79 12.51 -0.80
N LYS A 35 13.81 11.80 -1.28
CA LYS A 35 13.97 11.54 -2.71
C LYS A 35 12.73 10.83 -3.29
N TYR A 36 12.27 9.76 -2.66
CA TYR A 36 11.19 8.94 -3.18
C TYR A 36 9.84 9.64 -3.13
N LEU A 37 9.59 10.47 -2.12
CA LEU A 37 8.43 11.35 -2.08
C LEU A 37 8.43 12.33 -3.27
N ASN A 38 9.57 12.97 -3.56
CA ASN A 38 9.70 13.86 -4.72
C ASN A 38 9.51 13.13 -6.06
N CYS A 39 9.89 11.84 -6.14
CA CYS A 39 9.64 11.01 -7.32
C CYS A 39 8.16 10.60 -7.47
N LEU A 40 7.51 10.21 -6.37
CA LEU A 40 6.22 9.50 -6.42
C LEU A 40 5.01 10.42 -6.17
N GLU A 41 5.11 11.45 -5.34
CA GLU A 41 3.96 12.33 -5.04
C GLU A 41 3.38 13.01 -6.29
N PRO A 42 4.18 13.52 -7.25
CA PRO A 42 3.65 14.10 -8.48
C PRO A 42 2.75 13.13 -9.27
N LEU A 43 3.04 11.82 -9.21
CA LEU A 43 2.24 10.79 -9.86
C LEU A 43 0.85 10.67 -9.20
N PHE A 44 0.79 10.67 -7.87
CA PHE A 44 -0.48 10.66 -7.14
C PHE A 44 -1.30 11.93 -7.42
N GLU A 45 -0.67 13.12 -7.34
CA GLU A 45 -1.36 14.39 -7.59
C GLU A 45 -1.91 14.47 -9.01
N LYS A 46 -1.13 14.05 -10.02
CA LYS A 46 -1.54 14.06 -11.43
C LYS A 46 -2.69 13.07 -11.67
N ALA A 47 -2.60 11.85 -11.14
CA ALA A 47 -3.65 10.86 -11.28
C ALA A 47 -4.96 11.30 -10.62
N GLN A 48 -4.90 11.85 -9.40
CA GLN A 48 -6.08 12.37 -8.69
C GLN A 48 -6.77 13.48 -9.48
N LYS A 49 -6.02 14.43 -10.01
CA LYS A 49 -6.54 15.53 -10.84
C LYS A 49 -7.16 15.03 -12.14
N LYS A 50 -6.59 14.00 -12.75
CA LYS A 50 -7.03 13.46 -14.04
C LYS A 50 -8.34 12.66 -13.92
N SER A 51 -8.48 11.82 -12.90
CA SER A 51 -9.72 11.12 -12.62
C SER A 51 -9.82 10.71 -11.16
N GLU A 52 -10.60 11.47 -10.37
CA GLU A 52 -10.78 11.20 -8.94
C GLU A 52 -11.41 9.82 -8.68
N PHE A 53 -12.35 9.38 -9.54
CA PHE A 53 -12.99 8.07 -9.40
C PHE A 53 -11.99 6.91 -9.57
N GLN A 54 -11.19 6.94 -10.65
CA GLN A 54 -10.19 5.90 -10.91
C GLN A 54 -9.06 5.94 -9.87
N PHE A 55 -8.70 7.14 -9.41
CA PHE A 55 -7.74 7.32 -8.34
C PHE A 55 -8.20 6.69 -7.02
N ILE A 56 -9.47 6.86 -6.64
CA ILE A 56 -10.01 6.20 -5.44
C ILE A 56 -10.03 4.68 -5.61
N LEU A 57 -10.39 4.13 -6.79
CA LEU A 57 -10.27 2.68 -7.03
C LEU A 57 -8.84 2.18 -6.80
N THR A 58 -7.84 2.98 -7.17
CA THR A 58 -6.43 2.69 -6.91
C THR A 58 -6.10 2.72 -5.41
N LEU A 59 -6.59 3.71 -4.66
CA LEU A 59 -6.40 3.79 -3.20
C LEU A 59 -7.07 2.62 -2.46
N LEU A 60 -8.24 2.19 -2.93
CA LEU A 60 -8.97 1.03 -2.40
C LEU A 60 -8.35 -0.31 -2.82
N ARG A 61 -7.41 -0.29 -3.79
CA ARG A 61 -6.69 -1.48 -4.29
C ARG A 61 -7.64 -2.58 -4.74
N VAL A 62 -8.76 -2.24 -5.35
CA VAL A 62 -9.85 -3.18 -5.67
C VAL A 62 -9.35 -4.36 -6.50
N ARG A 63 -9.08 -5.52 -5.89
CA ARG A 63 -8.51 -6.71 -6.56
C ARG A 63 -8.56 -7.95 -5.64
N GLY A 64 -8.76 -9.13 -6.23
CA GLY A 64 -8.46 -10.42 -5.57
C GLY A 64 -9.15 -10.67 -4.22
N ILE A 65 -8.41 -11.27 -3.28
CA ILE A 65 -8.88 -11.65 -1.92
C ILE A 65 -9.16 -10.38 -1.12
N GLN A 66 -10.43 -9.99 -1.09
CA GLN A 66 -10.96 -8.83 -0.37
C GLN A 66 -12.26 -9.22 0.34
N GLY A 67 -12.14 -9.96 1.44
CA GLY A 67 -13.18 -10.06 2.46
C GLY A 67 -13.14 -8.92 3.48
N PRO A 68 -14.09 -8.86 4.42
CA PRO A 68 -14.08 -7.88 5.49
C PRO A 68 -12.81 -7.95 6.34
N GLY A 69 -11.97 -6.91 6.25
CA GLY A 69 -10.67 -6.87 6.92
C GLY A 69 -9.53 -7.61 6.21
N GLU A 70 -9.76 -8.13 5.01
CA GLU A 70 -8.73 -8.81 4.21
C GLU A 70 -8.15 -7.83 3.18
N ASP A 71 -6.90 -7.40 3.41
CA ASP A 71 -6.16 -6.57 2.45
C ASP A 71 -4.68 -7.00 2.46
N PRO A 72 -4.19 -7.66 1.39
CA PRO A 72 -2.81 -8.14 1.33
C PRO A 72 -1.75 -7.04 1.50
N TYR A 73 -2.06 -5.80 1.12
CA TYR A 73 -1.15 -4.67 1.32
C TYR A 73 -1.09 -4.24 2.78
N GLU A 74 -2.24 -4.09 3.44
CA GLU A 74 -2.27 -3.75 4.87
C GLU A 74 -1.59 -4.85 5.69
N ASN A 75 -1.80 -6.13 5.34
CA ASN A 75 -1.08 -7.26 5.94
C ASN A 75 0.44 -7.14 5.76
N SER A 76 0.90 -6.75 4.56
CA SER A 76 2.31 -6.54 4.28
C SER A 76 2.90 -5.39 5.10
N VAL A 77 2.16 -4.27 5.22
CA VAL A 77 2.53 -3.12 6.04
C VAL A 77 2.66 -3.51 7.52
N GLU A 78 1.65 -4.18 8.06
CA GLU A 78 1.66 -4.64 9.46
C GLU A 78 2.79 -5.63 9.73
N THR A 79 3.03 -6.57 8.81
CA THR A 79 4.09 -7.56 8.92
C THR A 79 5.47 -6.89 8.95
N ILE A 80 5.74 -5.96 8.03
CA ILE A 80 7.02 -5.23 8.00
C ILE A 80 7.20 -4.40 9.27
N ASP A 81 6.18 -3.62 9.67
CA ASP A 81 6.25 -2.79 10.88
C ASP A 81 6.49 -3.64 12.14
N THR A 82 5.87 -4.82 12.21
CA THR A 82 6.03 -5.78 13.31
C THR A 82 7.43 -6.40 13.33
N LEU A 83 7.91 -6.90 12.19
CA LEU A 83 9.25 -7.51 12.08
C LEU A 83 10.36 -6.49 12.43
N MET A 84 10.23 -5.25 11.95
CA MET A 84 11.15 -4.16 12.29
C MET A 84 11.05 -3.73 13.76
N GLY A 85 9.91 -3.93 14.41
CA GLY A 85 9.74 -3.73 15.85
C GLY A 85 10.40 -4.84 16.69
N LEU A 86 10.28 -6.09 16.24
CA LEU A 86 10.81 -7.28 16.91
C LEU A 86 12.33 -7.40 16.78
N GLU A 87 12.89 -6.92 15.68
CA GLU A 87 14.32 -6.99 15.37
C GLU A 87 15.22 -6.56 16.53
N LYS A 88 14.84 -5.53 17.29
CA LYS A 88 15.60 -5.03 18.44
C LYS A 88 15.79 -6.06 19.56
N LYS A 89 14.94 -7.09 19.59
CA LYS A 89 14.98 -8.17 20.57
C LYS A 89 15.83 -9.35 20.10
N ILE A 90 16.20 -9.40 18.82
CA ILE A 90 16.96 -10.50 18.22
C ILE A 90 18.45 -10.19 18.30
N LYS A 91 19.16 -10.86 19.21
CA LYS A 91 20.60 -10.65 19.46
C LYS A 91 21.54 -11.54 18.63
N SER A 92 20.99 -12.46 17.84
CA SER A 92 21.78 -13.47 17.08
C SER A 92 21.93 -13.13 15.60
N ARG A 93 22.63 -14.00 14.85
CA ARG A 93 22.73 -13.95 13.39
C ARG A 93 21.36 -13.95 12.68
N ALA A 94 20.32 -14.48 13.35
CA ALA A 94 18.95 -14.45 12.84
C ALA A 94 18.43 -13.02 12.56
N ARG A 95 19.01 -12.00 13.20
CA ARG A 95 18.68 -10.59 12.91
C ARG A 95 18.92 -10.23 11.45
N LEU A 96 20.02 -10.70 10.85
CA LEU A 96 20.32 -10.44 9.44
C LEU A 96 19.33 -11.17 8.53
N ASN A 97 18.90 -12.38 8.90
CA ASN A 97 17.87 -13.09 8.15
C ASN A 97 16.52 -12.34 8.17
N VAL A 98 16.14 -11.77 9.32
CA VAL A 98 14.93 -10.93 9.39
C VAL A 98 15.02 -9.73 8.47
N PHE A 99 16.17 -9.06 8.41
CA PHE A 99 16.40 -7.97 7.46
C PHE A 99 16.29 -8.42 6.00
N LEU A 100 16.88 -9.56 5.66
CA LEU A 100 16.80 -10.14 4.32
C LEU A 100 15.36 -10.51 3.95
N TRP A 101 14.60 -11.09 4.88
CA TRP A 101 13.18 -11.40 4.67
C TRP A 101 12.34 -10.13 4.47
N VAL A 102 12.57 -9.09 5.27
CA VAL A 102 11.89 -7.79 5.08
C VAL A 102 12.24 -7.20 3.72
N TYR A 103 13.51 -7.21 3.33
CA TYR A 103 13.96 -6.78 2.00
C TYR A 103 13.24 -7.57 0.89
N GLY A 104 13.28 -8.90 0.94
CA GLY A 104 12.62 -9.76 -0.03
C GLY A 104 11.12 -9.51 -0.10
N HIS A 105 10.45 -9.39 1.05
CA HIS A 105 9.00 -9.12 1.12
C HIS A 105 8.63 -7.80 0.45
N ILE A 106 9.41 -6.73 0.67
CA ILE A 106 9.18 -5.42 0.04
C ILE A 106 9.29 -5.52 -1.48
N ILE A 107 10.31 -6.23 -2.00
CA ILE A 107 10.55 -6.37 -3.45
C ILE A 107 9.50 -7.26 -4.12
N GLU A 108 9.04 -8.32 -3.44
CA GLU A 108 8.06 -9.28 -3.96
C GLU A 108 6.60 -8.82 -3.84
N SER A 109 6.32 -7.89 -2.93
CA SER A 109 4.97 -7.36 -2.72
C SER A 109 4.39 -6.81 -4.03
N SER A 110 3.24 -7.32 -4.45
CA SER A 110 2.69 -6.99 -5.77
C SER A 110 1.96 -5.64 -5.81
N GLU A 111 1.36 -5.21 -4.70
CA GLU A 111 0.54 -4.00 -4.63
C GLU A 111 1.27 -2.72 -4.99
N PRO A 112 2.51 -2.45 -4.53
CA PRO A 112 3.21 -1.24 -4.93
C PRO A 112 3.35 -1.09 -6.46
N TYR A 113 3.62 -2.18 -7.18
CA TYR A 113 3.70 -2.17 -8.65
C TYR A 113 2.34 -1.88 -9.30
N GLU A 114 1.28 -2.48 -8.77
CA GLU A 114 -0.09 -2.36 -9.29
C GLU A 114 -0.66 -0.95 -9.07
N ILE A 115 -0.35 -0.36 -7.92
CA ILE A 115 -0.69 1.03 -7.63
C ILE A 115 0.03 1.96 -8.62
N ILE A 116 1.34 1.82 -8.80
CA ILE A 116 2.10 2.65 -9.74
C ILE A 116 1.59 2.48 -11.17
N ALA A 117 1.31 1.26 -11.61
CA ALA A 117 0.75 0.98 -12.94
C ALA A 117 -0.60 1.66 -13.14
N ASN A 118 -1.51 1.56 -12.17
CA ASN A 118 -2.82 2.19 -12.24
C ASN A 118 -2.73 3.72 -12.22
N LEU A 119 -1.87 4.31 -11.38
CA LEU A 119 -1.66 5.76 -11.39
C LEU A 119 -1.12 6.26 -12.73
N LEU A 120 -0.17 5.52 -13.34
CA LEU A 120 0.35 5.84 -14.67
C LEU A 120 -0.72 5.71 -15.75
N ASN A 121 -1.55 4.65 -15.72
CA ASN A 121 -2.69 4.49 -16.61
C ASN A 121 -3.66 5.67 -16.50
N ILE A 122 -4.01 6.06 -15.28
CA ILE A 122 -4.88 7.22 -15.04
C ILE A 122 -4.27 8.49 -15.61
N CYS A 123 -2.97 8.74 -15.39
CA CYS A 123 -2.27 9.90 -15.95
C CYS A 123 -2.33 9.95 -17.48
N LEU A 124 -2.33 8.79 -18.14
CA LEU A 124 -2.49 8.66 -19.60
C LEU A 124 -3.95 8.82 -20.07
N GLY A 125 -4.90 8.95 -19.15
CA GLY A 125 -6.33 8.97 -19.45
C GLY A 125 -6.95 7.59 -19.64
N ASN A 126 -6.21 6.53 -19.32
CA ASN A 126 -6.74 5.17 -19.29
C ASN A 126 -7.50 4.92 -17.98
N GLU A 127 -8.34 3.88 -17.99
CA GLU A 127 -9.08 3.44 -16.80
C GLU A 127 -8.20 2.64 -15.83
N TYR A 128 -8.66 2.52 -14.58
CA TYR A 128 -8.13 1.57 -13.62
C TYR A 128 -8.23 0.14 -14.16
N ARG A 129 -7.20 -0.66 -13.88
CA ARG A 129 -7.13 -2.08 -14.20
C ARG A 129 -7.05 -2.88 -12.91
N LEU A 130 -7.91 -3.89 -12.80
CA LEU A 130 -7.90 -4.85 -11.68
C LEU A 130 -6.56 -5.59 -11.59
N PHE A 131 -5.99 -5.94 -12.75
CA PHE A 131 -4.73 -6.67 -12.87
C PHE A 131 -3.88 -6.04 -13.98
N ASN A 132 -2.82 -5.30 -13.62
CA ASN A 132 -1.87 -4.78 -14.60
C ASN A 132 -0.84 -5.82 -15.03
N PHE A 133 -0.59 -6.82 -14.17
CA PHE A 133 0.42 -7.85 -14.40
C PHE A 133 -0.21 -9.24 -14.47
N PRO A 134 -0.88 -9.59 -15.59
CA PRO A 134 -1.45 -10.92 -15.76
C PRO A 134 -0.36 -11.99 -15.81
N PHE A 135 -0.76 -13.24 -15.57
CA PHE A 135 0.13 -14.40 -15.69
C PHE A 135 0.67 -14.52 -17.11
N ILE A 136 1.96 -14.87 -17.21
CA ILE A 136 2.65 -15.10 -18.47
C ILE A 136 2.55 -16.59 -18.81
N LYS A 137 2.18 -16.90 -20.06
CA LYS A 137 2.20 -18.26 -20.61
C LYS A 137 3.66 -18.69 -20.87
N THR A 138 3.99 -19.89 -20.45
CA THR A 138 5.28 -20.55 -20.63
C THR A 138 5.07 -21.95 -21.21
N ARG A 139 6.16 -22.64 -21.57
CA ARG A 139 6.09 -24.05 -21.99
C ARG A 139 5.54 -25.00 -20.92
N TYR A 140 5.56 -24.60 -19.65
CA TYR A 140 5.13 -25.40 -18.50
C TYR A 140 3.81 -24.90 -17.87
N GLY A 141 3.04 -24.07 -18.58
CA GLY A 141 1.81 -23.47 -18.08
C GLY A 141 1.97 -21.99 -17.79
N TYR A 142 1.29 -21.47 -16.76
CA TYR A 142 1.23 -20.04 -16.45
C TYR A 142 2.05 -19.72 -15.21
N ARG A 143 2.75 -18.58 -15.20
CA ARG A 143 3.45 -18.07 -14.02
C ARG A 143 3.18 -16.58 -13.77
N PRO A 144 3.28 -16.11 -12.52
CA PRO A 144 3.27 -14.67 -12.26
C PRO A 144 4.49 -14.00 -12.89
N GLN A 145 4.38 -12.69 -13.12
CA GLN A 145 5.50 -11.87 -13.58
C GLN A 145 6.47 -11.62 -12.42
N TYR A 146 7.77 -11.69 -12.71
CA TYR A 146 8.82 -11.35 -11.75
C TYR A 146 8.94 -9.82 -11.60
N PRO A 147 9.48 -9.33 -10.47
CA PRO A 147 9.66 -7.89 -10.25
C PRO A 147 10.32 -7.13 -11.42
N PHE A 148 11.37 -7.70 -12.03
CA PHE A 148 12.04 -7.08 -13.18
C PHE A 148 11.15 -6.95 -14.41
N GLU A 149 10.26 -7.91 -14.65
CA GLU A 149 9.31 -7.85 -15.76
C GLU A 149 8.26 -6.76 -15.51
N LYS A 150 7.79 -6.66 -14.26
CA LYS A 150 6.88 -5.58 -13.83
C LYS A 150 7.54 -4.21 -13.98
N ILE A 151 8.79 -4.06 -13.55
CA ILE A 151 9.55 -2.80 -13.68
C ILE A 151 9.70 -2.42 -15.14
N LYS A 152 10.08 -3.35 -16.02
CA LYS A 152 10.21 -3.08 -17.47
C LYS A 152 8.89 -2.62 -18.09
N TYR A 153 7.77 -3.24 -17.69
CA TYR A 153 6.45 -2.79 -18.11
C TYR A 153 6.14 -1.36 -17.63
N LEU A 154 6.43 -1.08 -16.35
CA LEU A 154 6.24 0.24 -15.77
C LEU A 154 7.10 1.31 -16.44
N GLU A 155 8.33 0.98 -16.87
CA GLU A 155 9.19 1.92 -17.60
C GLU A 155 8.53 2.41 -18.88
N GLY A 156 7.92 1.49 -19.64
CA GLY A 156 7.15 1.84 -20.83
C GLY A 156 5.98 2.77 -20.54
N LEU A 157 5.25 2.55 -19.44
CA LEU A 157 4.17 3.43 -19.00
C LEU A 157 4.68 4.80 -18.54
N ALA A 158 5.75 4.83 -17.75
CA ALA A 158 6.34 6.04 -17.19
C ALA A 158 6.89 6.95 -18.28
N LEU A 159 7.52 6.40 -19.31
CA LEU A 159 7.98 7.15 -20.48
C LEU A 159 6.81 7.77 -21.24
N LYS A 160 5.76 7.00 -21.51
CA LYS A 160 4.54 7.51 -22.17
C LYS A 160 3.86 8.61 -21.35
N ALA A 161 3.85 8.47 -20.03
CA ALA A 161 3.26 9.46 -19.12
C ALA A 161 4.13 10.71 -18.91
N GLN A 162 5.35 10.72 -19.47
CA GLN A 162 6.40 11.73 -19.28
C GLN A 162 6.81 11.88 -17.81
N MET A 163 6.91 10.76 -17.09
CA MET A 163 7.26 10.70 -15.67
C MET A 163 8.29 9.60 -15.36
N PRO A 164 9.44 9.53 -16.05
CA PRO A 164 10.42 8.45 -15.84
C PRO A 164 10.95 8.38 -14.40
N ALA A 165 11.02 9.52 -13.70
CA ALA A 165 11.52 9.61 -12.33
C ALA A 165 10.73 8.77 -11.31
N VAL A 166 9.48 8.40 -11.60
CA VAL A 166 8.62 7.62 -10.69
C VAL A 166 9.19 6.22 -10.40
N LEU A 167 10.09 5.72 -11.25
CA LEU A 167 10.70 4.39 -11.10
C LEU A 167 12.08 4.42 -10.46
N GLU A 168 12.67 5.59 -10.25
CA GLU A 168 13.95 5.69 -9.53
C GLU A 168 13.92 4.98 -8.16
N PRO A 169 12.88 5.12 -7.32
CA PRO A 169 12.84 4.45 -6.04
C PRO A 169 12.96 2.93 -6.15
N ILE A 170 12.26 2.30 -7.10
CA ILE A 170 12.28 0.85 -7.28
C ILE A 170 13.61 0.39 -7.87
N LYS A 171 14.15 1.14 -8.84
CA LYS A 171 15.45 0.83 -9.47
C LYS A 171 16.60 0.86 -8.48
N GLU A 172 16.55 1.73 -7.49
CA GLU A 172 17.58 1.84 -6.47
C GLU A 172 17.57 0.73 -5.42
N ILE A 173 16.41 0.10 -5.20
CA ILE A 173 16.26 -0.93 -4.17
C ILE A 173 16.39 -2.34 -4.72
N ILE A 174 16.35 -2.52 -6.04
CA ILE A 174 16.34 -3.86 -6.62
C ILE A 174 17.76 -4.34 -6.94
N ASP A 175 18.23 -5.31 -6.17
CA ASP A 175 19.37 -6.15 -6.53
C ASP A 175 18.87 -7.54 -6.94
N ARG A 176 19.10 -7.91 -8.21
CA ARG A 176 18.59 -9.16 -8.80
C ARG A 176 19.10 -10.39 -8.09
N ASP A 177 20.40 -10.41 -7.83
CA ASP A 177 21.11 -11.58 -7.36
C ASP A 177 20.80 -11.79 -5.88
N LEU A 178 20.82 -10.72 -5.09
CA LEU A 178 20.40 -10.78 -3.70
C LEU A 178 18.92 -11.19 -3.57
N ARG A 179 18.02 -10.60 -4.36
CA ARG A 179 16.59 -10.96 -4.33
C ARG A 179 16.41 -12.46 -4.60
N ASN A 180 17.07 -12.99 -5.63
CA ASN A 180 16.95 -14.40 -5.98
C ASN A 180 17.49 -15.30 -4.87
N ALA A 181 18.65 -14.94 -4.30
CA ALA A 181 19.23 -15.66 -3.19
C ALA A 181 18.30 -15.65 -1.96
N VAL A 182 17.75 -14.50 -1.58
CA VAL A 182 16.80 -14.40 -0.47
C VAL A 182 15.54 -15.23 -0.72
N PHE A 183 14.94 -15.13 -1.90
CA PHE A 183 13.70 -15.82 -2.24
C PHE A 183 13.87 -17.35 -2.22
N HIS A 184 15.02 -17.85 -2.66
CA HIS A 184 15.34 -19.27 -2.68
C HIS A 184 16.10 -19.75 -1.43
N SER A 185 16.35 -18.87 -0.47
CA SER A 185 17.25 -19.14 0.67
C SER A 185 18.64 -19.67 0.25
N ASP A 186 19.13 -19.27 -0.92
CA ASP A 186 20.45 -19.61 -1.47
C ASP A 186 21.51 -18.59 -1.06
N TYR A 187 21.63 -18.37 0.26
CA TYR A 187 22.62 -17.47 0.84
C TYR A 187 23.13 -17.97 2.19
N SER A 188 24.31 -17.49 2.59
CA SER A 188 24.84 -17.64 3.94
C SER A 188 25.04 -16.26 4.57
N ALA A 189 24.52 -16.08 5.78
CA ALA A 189 24.63 -14.86 6.55
C ALA A 189 25.61 -15.07 7.72
N SER A 190 26.79 -14.47 7.64
CA SER A 190 27.86 -14.66 8.64
C SER A 190 28.63 -13.37 8.89
N PHE A 191 28.96 -13.10 10.15
CA PHE A 191 29.75 -11.92 10.58
C PHE A 191 29.29 -10.55 10.01
N GLY A 192 28.01 -10.42 9.66
CA GLY A 192 27.45 -9.19 9.10
C GLY A 192 27.51 -9.11 7.57
N GLU A 193 28.05 -10.13 6.92
CA GLU A 193 28.10 -10.28 5.47
C GLU A 193 27.02 -11.25 4.99
N VAL A 194 26.63 -11.09 3.73
CA VAL A 194 25.74 -12.03 3.03
C VAL A 194 26.48 -12.57 1.83
N ILE A 195 26.64 -13.88 1.78
CA ILE A 195 27.33 -14.58 0.69
C ILE A 195 26.25 -15.28 -0.13
N ILE A 196 26.25 -15.03 -1.43
CA ILE A 196 25.39 -15.73 -2.40
C ILE A 196 26.27 -16.53 -3.35
N ASN A 197 25.76 -17.64 -3.88
CA ASN A 197 26.57 -18.57 -4.68
C ASN A 197 26.42 -18.38 -6.20
N LYS A 198 25.33 -17.76 -6.67
CA LYS A 198 24.99 -17.68 -8.11
C LYS A 198 24.45 -16.30 -8.49
N PRO A 199 25.30 -15.35 -8.95
CA PRO A 199 26.77 -15.42 -9.00
C PRO A 199 27.39 -15.43 -7.60
N ARG A 200 28.65 -15.89 -7.46
CA ARG A 200 29.35 -15.78 -6.19
C ARG A 200 29.61 -14.30 -5.88
N ARG A 201 28.94 -13.77 -4.85
CA ARG A 201 29.09 -12.38 -4.42
C ARG A 201 28.98 -12.30 -2.90
N ILE A 202 29.77 -11.42 -2.31
CA ILE A 202 29.76 -11.10 -0.90
C ILE A 202 29.25 -9.68 -0.76
N TYR A 203 28.10 -9.53 -0.11
CA TYR A 203 27.56 -8.22 0.26
C TYR A 203 28.13 -7.85 1.63
N SER A 204 28.80 -6.70 1.68
CA SER A 204 29.27 -6.16 2.95
C SER A 204 28.08 -5.75 3.83
N LYS A 205 28.32 -5.65 5.14
CA LYS A 205 27.33 -5.13 6.08
C LYS A 205 26.78 -3.76 5.66
N THR A 206 27.66 -2.86 5.22
CA THR A 206 27.29 -1.49 4.82
C THR A 206 26.42 -1.49 3.56
N GLU A 207 26.78 -2.31 2.57
CA GLU A 207 26.01 -2.46 1.34
C GLU A 207 24.61 -3.02 1.63
N MET A 208 24.54 -4.10 2.41
CA MET A 208 23.28 -4.71 2.84
C MET A 208 22.38 -3.73 3.59
N LEU A 209 22.93 -3.02 4.57
CA LEU A 209 22.16 -2.05 5.33
C LEU A 209 21.75 -0.86 4.48
N THR A 210 22.56 -0.44 3.52
CA THR A 210 22.20 0.63 2.58
C THR A 210 20.98 0.21 1.76
N LEU A 211 21.02 -0.99 1.17
CA LEU A 211 19.93 -1.51 0.36
C LEU A 211 18.65 -1.70 1.18
N LEU A 212 18.76 -2.27 2.39
CA LEU A 212 17.64 -2.40 3.32
C LEU A 212 17.02 -1.05 3.68
N ASN A 213 17.85 -0.06 4.04
CA ASN A 213 17.35 1.28 4.39
C ASN A 213 16.64 1.94 3.21
N LYS A 214 17.14 1.78 1.98
CA LYS A 214 16.44 2.24 0.78
C LYS A 214 15.11 1.50 0.58
N ALA A 215 15.08 0.17 0.73
CA ALA A 215 13.86 -0.62 0.60
C ALA A 215 12.80 -0.22 1.64
N LEU A 216 13.21 -0.03 2.91
CA LEU A 216 12.35 0.47 3.97
C LEU A 216 11.84 1.88 3.68
N ALA A 217 12.69 2.75 3.13
CA ALA A 217 12.30 4.11 2.75
C ALA A 217 11.25 4.09 1.63
N TYR A 218 11.40 3.22 0.63
CA TYR A 218 10.42 3.02 -0.43
C TYR A 218 9.08 2.52 0.13
N HIS A 219 9.12 1.49 0.98
CA HIS A 219 7.93 0.97 1.66
C HIS A 219 7.20 2.06 2.46
N GLU A 220 7.93 2.80 3.29
CA GLU A 220 7.38 3.88 4.12
C GLU A 220 6.82 5.02 3.26
N THR A 221 7.47 5.35 2.14
CA THR A 221 6.99 6.37 1.19
C THR A 221 5.65 5.96 0.59
N MET A 222 5.54 4.72 0.08
CA MET A 222 4.28 4.21 -0.48
C MET A 222 3.17 4.20 0.57
N LYS A 223 3.46 3.69 1.77
CA LYS A 223 2.53 3.68 2.91
C LYS A 223 2.01 5.08 3.24
N ASN A 224 2.90 6.07 3.29
CA ASN A 224 2.55 7.44 3.61
C ASN A 224 1.77 8.15 2.49
N LEU A 225 2.12 7.95 1.22
CA LEU A 225 1.38 8.52 0.10
C LEU A 225 -0.04 7.94 0.05
N ILE A 226 -0.19 6.62 0.09
CA ILE A 226 -1.50 5.97 0.11
C ILE A 226 -2.30 6.45 1.33
N GLY A 227 -1.71 6.38 2.53
CA GLY A 227 -2.38 6.79 3.76
C GLY A 227 -2.78 8.26 3.79
N SER A 228 -1.95 9.17 3.27
CA SER A 228 -2.25 10.61 3.22
C SER A 228 -3.35 10.93 2.22
N HIS A 229 -3.30 10.38 1.01
CA HIS A 229 -4.35 10.57 0.01
C HIS A 229 -5.66 9.92 0.45
N THR A 230 -5.64 8.75 1.09
CA THR A 230 -6.85 8.15 1.69
C THR A 230 -7.45 9.07 2.76
N LYS A 231 -6.62 9.56 3.70
CA LYS A 231 -7.04 10.49 4.78
C LYS A 231 -7.51 11.86 4.28
N SER A 232 -7.12 12.27 3.09
CA SER A 232 -7.55 13.55 2.50
C SER A 232 -9.07 13.62 2.29
N TYR A 233 -9.73 12.47 2.14
CA TYR A 233 -11.19 12.37 2.05
C TYR A 233 -11.82 12.37 3.45
N GLN A 234 -12.09 13.56 3.98
CA GLN A 234 -12.64 13.72 5.34
C GLN A 234 -14.16 13.70 5.42
N LYS A 235 -14.85 13.96 4.30
CA LYS A 235 -16.31 14.04 4.22
C LYS A 235 -16.82 13.27 3.01
N PRO A 236 -18.01 12.66 3.11
CA PRO A 236 -18.68 12.06 1.97
C PRO A 236 -18.97 13.12 0.90
N LYS A 237 -18.77 12.76 -0.37
CA LYS A 237 -19.16 13.60 -1.51
C LYS A 237 -19.53 12.73 -2.70
N ARG A 238 -20.28 13.33 -3.64
CA ARG A 238 -20.58 12.70 -4.92
C ARG A 238 -19.53 13.10 -5.96
N ILE A 239 -19.03 12.14 -6.71
CA ILE A 239 -18.05 12.36 -7.79
C ILE A 239 -18.54 11.77 -9.10
N LYS A 240 -18.01 12.26 -10.22
CA LYS A 240 -18.31 11.73 -11.55
C LYS A 240 -17.70 10.33 -11.71
N VAL A 241 -18.48 9.41 -12.25
CA VAL A 241 -18.04 8.05 -12.61
C VAL A 241 -17.49 8.07 -14.04
N SER A 242 -16.50 7.24 -14.35
CA SER A 242 -16.04 7.07 -15.73
C SER A 242 -17.15 6.47 -16.61
N LEU A 243 -17.29 6.96 -17.84
CA LEU A 243 -18.25 6.42 -18.81
C LEU A 243 -17.96 4.96 -19.17
N ASN A 244 -16.69 4.55 -19.10
CA ASN A 244 -16.29 3.16 -19.34
C ASN A 244 -16.70 2.23 -18.18
N PHE A 245 -16.88 2.78 -16.97
CA PHE A 245 -17.38 2.03 -15.82
C PHE A 245 -18.90 2.02 -15.77
N ASN A 246 -19.54 3.15 -16.09
CA ASN A 246 -20.99 3.26 -16.22
C ASN A 246 -21.33 4.19 -17.39
N PRO A 247 -22.01 3.69 -18.45
CA PRO A 247 -22.25 4.46 -19.66
C PRO A 247 -23.21 5.64 -19.47
N ASP A 248 -23.94 5.71 -18.34
CA ASP A 248 -24.82 6.83 -18.05
C ASP A 248 -24.00 8.08 -17.65
N PRO A 249 -24.06 9.18 -18.40
CA PRO A 249 -23.32 10.41 -18.08
C PRO A 249 -23.77 11.08 -16.77
N LYS A 250 -24.98 10.74 -16.29
CA LYS A 250 -25.50 11.19 -14.99
C LYS A 250 -25.02 10.30 -13.84
N ALA A 251 -24.36 9.17 -14.10
CA ALA A 251 -23.82 8.32 -13.05
C ALA A 251 -22.86 9.10 -12.15
N ARG A 252 -23.10 8.96 -10.84
CA ARG A 252 -22.26 9.52 -9.77
C ARG A 252 -21.93 8.42 -8.76
N ALA A 253 -20.74 8.51 -8.20
CA ALA A 253 -20.30 7.68 -7.09
C ALA A 253 -20.45 8.47 -5.79
N GLN A 254 -21.07 7.89 -4.78
CA GLN A 254 -21.07 8.37 -3.42
C GLN A 254 -19.82 7.83 -2.72
N ILE A 255 -18.90 8.72 -2.33
CA ILE A 255 -17.75 8.36 -1.50
C ILE A 255 -18.23 8.09 -0.08
N ILE A 256 -17.71 7.01 0.51
CA ILE A 256 -17.94 6.60 1.90
C ILE A 256 -16.63 6.76 2.66
N VAL A 257 -16.72 7.45 3.81
CA VAL A 257 -15.58 7.86 4.61
C VAL A 257 -15.69 7.28 6.02
N ARG A 258 -14.60 6.75 6.54
CA ARG A 258 -14.45 6.35 7.95
C ARG A 258 -13.71 7.45 8.71
N LYS A 259 -14.29 7.91 9.83
CA LYS A 259 -13.71 8.99 10.66
C LYS A 259 -12.29 8.62 11.11
N ASN A 260 -11.35 9.56 10.98
CA ASN A 260 -9.92 9.42 11.27
C ASN A 260 -9.14 8.43 10.36
N TYR A 261 -9.78 7.84 9.36
CA TYR A 261 -9.14 6.95 8.39
C TYR A 261 -9.17 7.55 6.98
N GLY A 262 -10.32 8.04 6.52
CA GLY A 262 -10.50 8.59 5.18
C GLY A 262 -11.45 7.77 4.31
N VAL A 263 -11.27 7.80 2.99
CA VAL A 263 -12.10 7.00 2.07
C VAL A 263 -11.90 5.51 2.30
N ILE A 264 -13.00 4.76 2.35
CA ILE A 264 -12.98 3.30 2.51
C ILE A 264 -13.77 2.58 1.42
N ALA A 265 -14.66 3.30 0.73
CA ALA A 265 -15.56 2.72 -0.24
C ALA A 265 -16.20 3.78 -1.15
N MET A 266 -16.83 3.29 -2.22
CA MET A 266 -17.70 4.05 -3.11
C MET A 266 -18.92 3.19 -3.48
N LYS A 267 -20.06 3.85 -3.70
CA LYS A 267 -21.25 3.19 -4.26
C LYS A 267 -21.97 4.06 -5.28
N ALA A 268 -22.82 3.45 -6.09
CA ALA A 268 -23.70 4.17 -7.00
C ALA A 268 -24.61 5.15 -6.23
N ALA A 269 -24.66 6.42 -6.65
CA ALA A 269 -25.44 7.47 -6.01
C ALA A 269 -26.83 7.66 -6.63
N TRP A 270 -27.54 6.56 -6.88
CA TRP A 270 -28.89 6.58 -7.46
C TRP A 270 -29.97 6.72 -6.39
N SER A 271 -31.03 7.45 -6.70
CA SER A 271 -32.26 7.49 -5.89
C SER A 271 -33.06 6.19 -6.01
N LYS A 272 -33.95 5.94 -5.05
CA LYS A 272 -34.88 4.78 -5.12
C LYS A 272 -35.71 4.78 -6.40
N LYS A 273 -36.12 5.95 -6.90
CA LYS A 273 -36.88 6.09 -8.16
C LYS A 273 -36.04 5.70 -9.38
N GLU A 274 -34.78 6.15 -9.42
CA GLU A 274 -33.86 5.80 -10.51
C GLU A 274 -33.51 4.32 -10.51
N ILE A 275 -33.30 3.71 -9.34
CA ILE A 275 -33.08 2.26 -9.22
C ILE A 275 -34.31 1.49 -9.73
N LYS A 276 -35.52 1.90 -9.33
CA LYS A 276 -36.78 1.33 -9.87
C LYS A 276 -36.92 1.52 -11.38
N ALA A 277 -36.30 2.55 -11.94
CA ALA A 277 -36.24 2.79 -13.38
C ALA A 277 -35.07 2.06 -14.09
N GLY A 278 -34.44 1.07 -13.43
CA GLY A 278 -33.43 0.21 -14.03
C GLY A 278 -31.99 0.70 -13.94
N LYS A 279 -31.69 1.74 -13.14
CA LYS A 279 -30.29 2.14 -12.93
C LYS A 279 -29.51 1.08 -12.15
N VAL A 280 -28.33 0.74 -12.66
CA VAL A 280 -27.44 -0.27 -12.06
C VAL A 280 -26.86 0.22 -10.74
N VAL A 281 -27.11 -0.56 -9.68
CA VAL A 281 -26.51 -0.36 -8.36
C VAL A 281 -25.19 -1.14 -8.30
N TRP A 282 -24.17 -0.53 -7.71
CA TRP A 282 -22.89 -1.15 -7.44
C TRP A 282 -22.30 -0.54 -6.18
N GLU A 283 -21.42 -1.28 -5.52
CA GLU A 283 -20.75 -0.89 -4.30
C GLU A 283 -19.37 -1.57 -4.26
N ILE A 284 -18.33 -0.81 -3.96
CA ILE A 284 -16.93 -1.26 -3.99
C ILE A 284 -16.20 -0.64 -2.81
N GLY A 285 -15.51 -1.43 -2.00
CA GLY A 285 -14.68 -0.91 -0.93
C GLY A 285 -14.22 -1.96 0.08
N ASN A 286 -13.47 -1.49 1.07
CA ASN A 286 -12.84 -2.28 2.12
C ASN A 286 -13.61 -2.07 3.44
N TYR A 287 -14.64 -2.89 3.63
CA TYR A 287 -15.55 -2.78 4.77
C TYR A 287 -15.06 -3.59 5.96
N LEU A 288 -15.34 -3.09 7.15
CA LEU A 288 -15.44 -3.92 8.35
C LEU A 288 -16.80 -4.60 8.36
N SER A 289 -16.91 -5.76 9.01
CA SER A 289 -18.12 -6.60 9.00
C SER A 289 -19.43 -5.89 9.38
N TYR A 290 -19.37 -4.87 10.26
CA TYR A 290 -20.55 -4.11 10.72
C TYR A 290 -20.92 -2.91 9.84
N GLU A 291 -20.01 -2.44 8.97
CA GLU A 291 -20.19 -1.21 8.18
C GLU A 291 -21.25 -1.30 7.06
N PRO A 292 -21.42 -2.45 6.35
CA PRO A 292 -22.44 -2.56 5.29
C PRO A 292 -23.86 -2.22 5.75
N ARG A 293 -24.22 -2.55 7.00
CA ARG A 293 -25.53 -2.22 7.60
C ARG A 293 -25.70 -0.72 7.81
N MET A 294 -24.64 0.00 8.15
CA MET A 294 -24.68 1.45 8.33
C MET A 294 -24.86 2.14 6.96
N ILE A 295 -24.16 1.63 5.94
CA ILE A 295 -24.22 2.14 4.58
C ILE A 295 -25.60 1.92 3.95
N SER A 296 -26.22 0.74 4.17
CA SER A 296 -27.58 0.46 3.70
C SER A 296 -28.63 1.37 4.36
N ASN A 297 -28.39 1.80 5.60
CA ASN A 297 -29.19 2.79 6.33
C ASN A 297 -28.90 4.25 5.89
N GLY A 298 -28.08 4.46 4.86
CA GLY A 298 -27.79 5.79 4.31
C GLY A 298 -26.68 6.57 5.03
N GLN A 299 -25.89 5.92 5.89
CA GLN A 299 -24.74 6.57 6.51
C GLN A 299 -23.51 6.46 5.61
N TYR A 300 -22.95 7.61 5.22
CA TYR A 300 -21.75 7.67 4.40
C TYR A 300 -20.51 8.18 5.14
N LEU A 301 -20.70 8.79 6.32
CA LEU A 301 -19.64 9.11 7.26
C LEU A 301 -19.73 8.12 8.43
N LEU A 302 -18.85 7.12 8.42
CA LEU A 302 -18.82 6.05 9.39
C LEU A 302 -17.99 6.44 10.63
N PRO A 303 -18.29 5.86 11.80
CA PRO A 303 -17.50 6.08 13.01
C PRO A 303 -16.05 5.59 12.83
N PRO A 304 -15.15 5.93 13.76
CA PRO A 304 -13.80 5.37 13.77
C PRO A 304 -13.83 3.84 13.86
N ASP A 305 -12.75 3.22 13.41
CA ASP A 305 -12.54 1.77 13.44
C ASP A 305 -12.65 1.21 14.89
N ARG A 306 -13.78 0.57 15.17
CA ARG A 306 -14.07 -0.05 16.47
C ARG A 306 -13.19 -1.29 16.70
N VAL A 307 -12.86 -2.05 15.66
CA VAL A 307 -12.01 -3.26 15.77
C VAL A 307 -10.64 -2.84 16.26
N LYS A 308 -10.03 -1.83 15.64
CA LYS A 308 -8.73 -1.31 16.04
C LYS A 308 -8.73 -0.73 17.45
N PHE A 309 -9.81 -0.08 17.87
CA PHE A 309 -9.95 0.42 19.24
C PHE A 309 -9.92 -0.73 20.25
N TRP A 310 -10.71 -1.77 20.01
CA TRP A 310 -10.77 -2.94 20.89
C TRP A 310 -9.48 -3.76 20.87
N ASN A 311 -8.85 -3.97 19.71
CA ASN A 311 -7.56 -4.67 19.62
C ASN A 311 -6.49 -3.97 20.49
N LYS A 312 -6.45 -2.63 20.49
CA LYS A 312 -5.54 -1.87 21.36
C LYS A 312 -5.84 -2.03 22.85
N ILE A 313 -7.10 -2.28 23.22
CA ILE A 313 -7.48 -2.61 24.60
C ILE A 313 -7.03 -4.03 24.92
N LEU A 314 -7.33 -4.99 24.04
CA LEU A 314 -7.02 -6.41 24.20
C LEU A 314 -5.51 -6.68 24.28
N GLU A 315 -4.68 -5.93 23.55
CA GLU A 315 -3.20 -6.00 23.60
C GLU A 315 -2.63 -5.71 25.00
N LYS A 316 -3.38 -4.99 25.86
CA LYS A 316 -2.96 -4.69 27.23
C LYS A 316 -3.43 -5.73 28.25
N ILE A 317 -4.32 -6.64 27.84
CA ILE A 317 -4.90 -7.65 28.71
C ILE A 317 -3.97 -8.86 28.75
N PRO A 318 -3.63 -9.42 29.93
CA PRO A 318 -2.83 -10.63 30.00
C PRO A 318 -3.50 -11.80 29.25
N ASN A 319 -2.66 -12.62 28.60
CA ASN A 319 -3.07 -13.72 27.72
C ASN A 319 -4.17 -14.67 28.27
N PRO A 320 -4.22 -15.06 29.57
CA PRO A 320 -5.29 -15.92 30.05
C PRO A 320 -6.68 -15.28 30.01
N PHE A 321 -6.77 -13.94 30.09
CA PHE A 321 -8.02 -13.20 30.00
C PHE A 321 -8.39 -12.87 28.56
N TYR A 322 -7.39 -12.66 27.68
CA TYR A 322 -7.60 -12.38 26.26
C TYR A 322 -8.55 -13.40 25.62
N LYS A 323 -8.28 -14.71 25.77
CA LYS A 323 -9.11 -15.77 25.18
C LYS A 323 -10.57 -15.77 25.65
N LYS A 324 -10.84 -15.29 26.88
CA LYS A 324 -12.20 -15.22 27.42
C LYS A 324 -12.96 -13.97 26.94
N ILE A 325 -12.24 -12.87 26.73
CA ILE A 325 -12.83 -11.56 26.40
C ILE A 325 -13.02 -11.39 24.88
N THR A 326 -12.13 -11.94 24.05
CA THR A 326 -12.19 -11.79 22.59
C THR A 326 -13.55 -12.16 21.99
N PRO A 327 -14.18 -13.32 22.32
CA PRO A 327 -15.48 -13.67 21.75
C PRO A 327 -16.61 -12.69 22.12
N LEU A 328 -16.54 -12.09 23.33
CA LEU A 328 -17.52 -11.08 23.77
C LEU A 328 -17.35 -9.77 23.00
N VAL A 329 -16.10 -9.36 22.78
CA VAL A 329 -15.75 -8.17 22.01
C VAL A 329 -16.14 -8.34 20.55
N GLU A 330 -15.87 -9.50 19.93
CA GLU A 330 -16.27 -9.80 18.56
C GLU A 330 -17.80 -9.73 18.39
N ARG A 331 -18.56 -10.36 19.30
CA ARG A 331 -20.03 -10.26 19.31
C ARG A 331 -20.51 -8.81 19.49
N TYR A 332 -19.85 -8.03 20.34
CA TYR A 332 -20.19 -6.62 20.55
C TYR A 332 -19.94 -5.77 19.30
N ILE A 333 -18.81 -5.99 18.61
CA ILE A 333 -18.44 -5.27 17.39
C ILE A 333 -19.40 -5.62 16.24
N ILE A 334 -19.82 -6.88 16.12
CA ILE A 334 -20.69 -7.32 15.01
C ILE A 334 -22.14 -6.83 15.21
N ASN A 335 -22.64 -6.85 16.45
CA ASN A 335 -24.07 -6.60 16.71
C ASN A 335 -24.46 -5.11 16.86
N ARG A 336 -23.49 -4.19 16.97
CA ARG A 336 -23.70 -2.74 17.13
C ARG A 336 -22.93 -1.95 16.09
#